data_AF-A0A081ALL9-F1
#
_entry.id   AF-A0A081ALL9-F1
#
_cell.length_a   1.000
_cell.length_b   1.000
_cell.length_c   1.000
_cell.angle_alpha   90.00
_cell.angle_beta   90.00
_cell.angle_gamma   90.00
#
_symmetry.space_group_name_H-M   'P 1'
#
loop_
_entity.id
_entity.type
_entity.pdbx_description
1 polymer ?
#
loop_
_entity_poly.entity_id
_entity_poly.type
_entity_poly.pdbx_seq_one_letter_code
_entity_poly.pdbx_strand_id
1 'polypeptide(L)'
;KGYRVLRAKVEEHFDIKIPGQWCADYFKPTNNAYQKDFDSSALQVQLDTAWHKARLRNDGQAGFVLELYVYVPKPVEATTTLRRDTAARIREQMPRVAEMLRKQGITAGPATQNYMAVTQARLPDGPVVPNNTTFQRVQHVDTRQAAIDSAMQEGQQVATAECHLVRVKIQGVPVAMVVKISDIRSALGLPDYSLRYHFESPQRFPHLLLLAT
;
A
#
# COMPACT_ATOMS: atom_id res chain seq x y z
N LYS A 1 10.98 -5.62 -57.25
CA LYS A 1 9.61 -6.18 -57.04
C LYS A 1 9.49 -7.02 -55.76
N GLY A 2 10.55 -7.72 -55.30
CA GLY A 2 10.48 -8.61 -54.12
C GLY A 2 10.19 -7.95 -52.77
N TYR A 3 10.73 -6.76 -52.49
CA TYR A 3 10.55 -6.09 -51.19
C TYR A 3 9.08 -5.81 -50.84
N ARG A 4 8.29 -5.32 -51.81
CA ARG A 4 6.85 -5.06 -51.58
C ARG A 4 6.08 -6.33 -51.23
N VAL A 5 6.46 -7.47 -51.83
CA VAL A 5 5.85 -8.77 -51.58
C VAL A 5 6.27 -9.31 -50.21
N LEU A 6 7.54 -9.18 -49.83
CA LEU A 6 8.01 -9.52 -48.49
C LEU A 6 7.28 -8.69 -47.43
N ARG A 7 7.18 -7.38 -47.65
CA ARG A 7 6.49 -6.46 -46.74
C ARG A 7 5.03 -6.85 -46.56
N ALA A 8 4.29 -7.05 -47.64
CA ALA A 8 2.88 -7.48 -47.57
C ALA A 8 2.68 -8.79 -46.79
N LYS A 9 3.61 -9.76 -46.92
CA LYS A 9 3.54 -11.02 -46.16
C LYS A 9 3.85 -10.85 -44.68
N VAL A 10 4.81 -9.97 -44.35
CA VAL A 10 5.07 -9.59 -42.96
C VAL A 10 3.83 -8.87 -42.41
N GLU A 11 3.22 -7.98 -43.20
CA GLU A 11 2.01 -7.25 -42.84
C GLU A 11 0.86 -8.19 -42.48
N GLU A 12 0.55 -9.12 -43.38
CA GLU A 12 -0.48 -10.13 -43.17
C GLU A 12 -0.22 -10.99 -41.93
N HIS A 13 1.02 -11.46 -41.73
CA HIS A 13 1.36 -12.35 -40.62
C HIS A 13 1.27 -11.65 -39.25
N PHE A 14 1.64 -10.37 -39.17
CA PHE A 14 1.53 -9.61 -37.93
C PHE A 14 0.12 -9.11 -37.68
N ASP A 15 -0.67 -8.78 -38.70
CA ASP A 15 -2.08 -8.43 -38.51
C ASP A 15 -2.89 -9.62 -37.96
N ILE A 16 -2.57 -10.85 -38.37
CA ILE A 16 -3.17 -12.07 -37.81
C ILE A 16 -2.78 -12.28 -36.33
N LYS A 17 -1.54 -11.97 -35.94
CA LYS A 17 -1.02 -12.28 -34.59
C LYS A 17 -1.22 -11.16 -33.58
N ILE A 18 -1.17 -9.90 -34.01
CA ILE A 18 -1.20 -8.69 -33.17
C ILE A 18 -1.97 -7.55 -33.88
N PRO A 19 -3.27 -7.75 -34.15
CA PRO A 19 -4.08 -6.82 -34.96
C PRO A 19 -4.03 -5.39 -34.42
N GLY A 20 -3.70 -4.44 -35.28
CA GLY A 20 -3.66 -3.01 -34.96
C GLY A 20 -2.57 -2.54 -33.98
N GLN A 21 -1.66 -3.43 -33.54
CA GLN A 21 -0.57 -3.07 -32.60
C GLN A 21 0.77 -2.81 -33.27
N TRP A 22 0.87 -3.09 -34.57
CA TRP A 22 2.10 -2.90 -35.31
C TRP A 22 2.25 -1.44 -35.77
N CYS A 23 3.39 -0.84 -35.41
CA CYS A 23 3.64 0.59 -35.60
C CYS A 23 4.86 0.89 -36.48
N ALA A 24 5.86 0.00 -36.55
CA ALA A 24 7.04 0.19 -37.40
C ALA A 24 7.83 -1.10 -37.65
N ASP A 25 8.58 -1.11 -38.75
CA ASP A 25 9.54 -2.15 -39.14
C ASP A 25 10.95 -1.75 -38.71
N TYR A 26 11.60 -2.54 -37.86
CA TYR A 26 13.00 -2.32 -37.47
C TYR A 26 13.84 -3.52 -37.89
N PHE A 27 14.92 -3.28 -38.62
CA PHE A 27 15.84 -4.34 -39.01
C PHE A 27 17.07 -4.33 -38.12
N LYS A 28 17.47 -5.54 -37.73
CA LYS A 28 18.71 -5.80 -37.01
C LYS A 28 19.80 -6.14 -38.04
N PRO A 29 20.69 -5.20 -38.41
CA PRO A 29 21.60 -5.38 -39.54
C PRO A 29 22.67 -6.44 -39.31
N THR A 30 23.02 -6.72 -38.05
CA THR A 30 23.96 -7.77 -37.66
C THR A 30 23.53 -8.40 -36.34
N ASN A 31 23.98 -9.63 -36.06
CA ASN A 31 23.65 -10.34 -34.82
C ASN A 31 24.00 -9.56 -33.55
N ASN A 32 24.97 -8.63 -33.61
CA ASN A 32 25.46 -7.83 -32.50
C ASN A 32 25.03 -6.35 -32.54
N ALA A 33 24.12 -5.97 -33.44
CA ALA A 33 23.66 -4.58 -33.53
C ALA A 33 22.88 -4.18 -32.26
N TYR A 34 23.17 -2.98 -31.75
CA TYR A 34 22.43 -2.42 -30.62
C TYR A 34 21.11 -1.83 -31.11
N GLN A 35 20.13 -1.69 -30.21
CA GLN A 35 18.79 -1.19 -30.56
C GLN A 35 18.80 0.22 -31.20
N LYS A 36 19.77 1.06 -30.82
CA LYS A 36 19.97 2.40 -31.42
C LYS A 36 20.40 2.34 -32.89
N ASP A 37 20.91 1.20 -33.34
CA ASP A 37 21.38 0.97 -34.71
C ASP A 37 20.27 0.36 -35.59
N PHE A 38 19.05 0.20 -35.04
CA PHE A 38 17.90 -0.28 -35.80
C PHE A 38 17.30 0.88 -36.59
N ASP A 39 17.18 0.71 -37.90
CA ASP A 39 16.69 1.76 -38.80
C ASP A 39 15.49 1.24 -39.60
N SER A 40 14.40 2.00 -39.57
CA SER A 40 13.17 1.74 -40.33
C SER A 40 13.14 2.45 -41.69
N SER A 41 13.93 3.52 -41.84
CA SER A 41 13.93 4.39 -43.02
C SER A 41 14.78 3.85 -44.18
N ALA A 42 15.77 3.01 -43.87
CA ALA A 42 16.70 2.43 -44.84
C ALA A 42 16.52 0.91 -45.06
N LEU A 43 15.42 0.33 -44.59
CA LEU A 43 15.18 -1.13 -44.60
C LEU A 43 15.38 -1.77 -45.98
N GLN A 44 14.85 -1.13 -47.03
CA GLN A 44 15.00 -1.62 -48.40
C GLN A 44 16.47 -1.67 -48.83
N VAL A 45 17.25 -0.62 -48.53
CA VAL A 45 18.67 -0.53 -48.87
C VAL A 45 19.49 -1.57 -48.10
N GLN A 46 19.16 -1.81 -46.84
CA GLN A 46 19.81 -2.81 -46.00
C GLN A 46 19.55 -4.24 -46.51
N LEU A 47 18.31 -4.53 -46.94
CA LEU A 47 17.96 -5.82 -47.54
C LEU A 47 18.66 -6.04 -48.88
N ASP A 48 18.68 -5.02 -49.75
CA ASP A 48 19.40 -5.11 -51.04
C ASP A 48 20.91 -5.35 -50.81
N THR A 49 21.49 -4.68 -49.81
CA THR A 49 22.90 -4.87 -49.44
C THR A 49 23.16 -6.27 -48.87
N ALA A 50 22.29 -6.76 -47.98
CA ALA A 50 22.40 -8.10 -47.41
C ALA A 50 22.25 -9.19 -48.49
N TRP A 51 21.30 -9.02 -49.40
CA TRP A 51 21.06 -9.92 -50.53
C TRP A 51 22.23 -9.95 -51.52
N HIS A 52 22.83 -8.79 -51.78
CA HIS A 52 24.03 -8.68 -52.60
C HIS A 52 25.22 -9.40 -51.94
N LYS A 53 25.44 -9.19 -50.64
CA LYS A 53 26.52 -9.87 -49.88
C LYS A 53 26.31 -11.39 -49.80
N ALA A 54 25.07 -11.86 -49.73
CA ALA A 54 24.77 -13.29 -49.72
C ALA A 54 25.20 -13.98 -51.03
N ARG A 55 25.04 -13.30 -52.17
CA ARG A 55 25.51 -13.79 -53.47
C ARG A 55 27.02 -14.03 -53.51
N LEU A 56 27.79 -13.33 -52.69
CA LEU A 56 29.26 -13.43 -52.64
C LEU A 56 29.75 -14.58 -51.74
N ARG A 57 28.85 -15.34 -51.10
CA ARG A 57 29.19 -16.48 -50.23
C ARG A 57 29.29 -17.78 -51.03
N ASN A 58 29.99 -18.78 -50.48
CA ASN A 58 30.24 -20.08 -51.14
C ASN A 58 28.95 -20.83 -51.53
N ASP A 59 27.90 -20.76 -50.71
CA ASP A 59 26.58 -21.39 -51.00
C ASP A 59 25.63 -20.46 -51.77
N GLY A 60 26.13 -19.30 -52.20
CA GLY A 60 25.37 -18.25 -52.89
C GLY A 60 24.13 -17.82 -52.12
N GLN A 61 23.10 -17.46 -52.88
CA GLN A 61 21.81 -17.02 -52.32
C GLN A 61 20.95 -18.19 -51.81
N ALA A 62 21.28 -19.44 -52.15
CA ALA A 62 20.49 -20.61 -51.78
C ALA A 62 20.50 -20.89 -50.26
N GLY A 63 21.56 -20.49 -49.56
CA GLY A 63 21.69 -20.60 -48.11
C GLY A 63 21.32 -19.33 -47.33
N PHE A 64 20.74 -18.31 -47.98
CA PHE A 64 20.45 -17.05 -47.29
C PHE A 64 19.22 -17.16 -46.38
N VAL A 65 19.44 -16.99 -45.09
CA VAL A 65 18.38 -16.90 -44.07
C VAL A 65 18.34 -15.48 -43.52
N LEU A 66 17.15 -14.90 -43.49
CA LEU A 66 16.88 -13.58 -42.94
C LEU A 66 16.03 -13.73 -41.66
N GLU A 67 16.57 -13.33 -40.53
CA GLU A 67 15.81 -13.20 -39.29
C GLU A 67 15.31 -11.76 -39.12
N LEU A 68 14.00 -11.60 -39.01
CA LEU A 68 13.36 -10.31 -38.78
C LEU A 68 12.89 -10.22 -37.32
N TYR A 69 13.31 -9.17 -36.63
CA TYR A 69 12.90 -8.87 -35.26
C TYR A 69 11.97 -7.67 -35.28
N VAL A 70 10.68 -7.89 -35.02
CA VAL A 70 9.70 -6.79 -34.94
C VAL A 70 9.56 -6.35 -33.49
N TYR A 71 9.76 -5.06 -33.25
CA TYR A 71 9.50 -4.47 -31.93
C TYR A 71 8.04 -4.03 -31.86
N VAL A 72 7.26 -4.73 -31.04
CA VAL A 72 5.91 -4.30 -30.68
C VAL A 72 6.05 -3.40 -29.46
N PRO A 73 5.72 -2.10 -29.54
CA PRO A 73 5.70 -1.26 -28.35
C PRO A 73 4.77 -1.90 -27.34
N LYS A 74 5.21 -2.04 -26.09
CA LYS A 74 4.29 -2.43 -25.02
C LYS A 74 3.16 -1.40 -25.04
N PRO A 75 1.87 -1.81 -25.07
CA PRO A 75 0.79 -0.84 -24.95
C PRO A 75 1.10 0.02 -23.74
N VAL A 76 0.94 1.33 -23.88
CA VAL A 76 1.07 2.25 -22.76
C VAL A 76 -0.08 1.91 -21.82
N GLU A 77 0.11 0.91 -20.97
CA GLU A 77 -0.69 0.76 -19.77
C GLU A 77 -0.58 2.12 -19.09
N ALA A 78 -1.73 2.79 -18.94
CA ALA A 78 -1.82 4.11 -18.34
C ALA A 78 -0.90 4.12 -17.14
N THR A 79 0.18 4.89 -17.23
CA THR A 79 1.31 4.82 -16.33
C THR A 79 0.82 4.86 -14.89
N THR A 80 0.66 3.70 -14.25
CA THR A 80 0.32 3.59 -12.82
C THR A 80 1.60 3.81 -12.03
N THR A 81 2.27 4.93 -12.28
CA THR A 81 3.42 5.32 -11.47
C THR A 81 2.91 5.62 -10.09
N LEU A 82 3.40 4.83 -9.13
CA LEU A 82 3.25 5.07 -7.71
C LEU A 82 3.45 6.57 -7.43
N ARG A 83 2.40 7.16 -6.88
CA ARG A 83 2.37 8.58 -6.56
C ARG A 83 3.11 8.82 -5.24
N ARG A 84 3.79 9.95 -5.11
CA ARG A 84 4.24 10.42 -3.79
C ARG A 84 3.03 10.73 -2.92
N ASP A 85 3.12 10.30 -1.66
CA ASP A 85 2.18 10.57 -0.57
C ASP A 85 2.43 11.96 0.03
N THR A 86 2.15 13.01 -0.75
CA THR A 86 2.23 14.38 -0.25
C THR A 86 1.08 14.68 0.71
N ALA A 87 1.32 15.59 1.67
CA ALA A 87 0.30 15.99 2.65
C ALA A 87 -1.00 16.50 2.00
N ALA A 88 -0.90 17.21 0.87
CA ALA A 88 -2.07 17.67 0.10
C ALA A 88 -2.90 16.48 -0.41
N ARG A 89 -2.24 15.47 -0.99
CA ARG A 89 -2.93 14.27 -1.50
C ARG A 89 -3.54 13.42 -0.40
N ILE A 90 -2.84 13.27 0.73
CA ILE A 90 -3.39 12.56 1.88
C ILE A 90 -4.69 13.23 2.34
N ARG A 91 -4.72 14.58 2.43
CA ARG A 91 -5.93 15.34 2.77
C ARG A 91 -7.05 15.16 1.73
N GLU A 92 -6.73 15.17 0.44
CA GLU A 92 -7.71 14.91 -0.63
C GLU A 92 -8.31 13.50 -0.56
N GLN A 93 -7.53 12.50 -0.14
CA GLN A 93 -7.99 11.11 -0.03
C GLN A 93 -8.79 10.84 1.24
N MET A 94 -8.57 11.59 2.32
CA MET A 94 -9.27 11.38 3.59
C MET A 94 -10.81 11.25 3.48
N PRO A 95 -11.55 12.17 2.82
CA PRO A 95 -13.00 12.06 2.73
C PRO A 95 -13.44 10.83 1.93
N ARG A 96 -12.71 10.47 0.87
CA ARG A 96 -13.01 9.30 0.02
C ARG A 96 -12.80 7.99 0.78
N VAL A 97 -11.74 7.94 1.56
CA VAL A 97 -11.42 6.80 2.45
C VAL A 97 -12.47 6.68 3.54
N ALA A 98 -12.85 7.78 4.20
CA ALA A 98 -13.88 7.77 5.23
C ALA A 98 -15.23 7.27 4.69
N GLU A 99 -15.64 7.73 3.51
CA GLU A 99 -16.87 7.27 2.86
C GLU A 99 -16.81 5.78 2.50
N MET A 100 -15.68 5.30 1.95
CA MET A 100 -15.49 3.89 1.63
C MET A 100 -15.58 3.01 2.89
N LEU A 101 -14.84 3.35 3.94
CA LEU A 101 -14.83 2.58 5.20
C LEU A 101 -16.24 2.50 5.80
N ARG A 102 -16.99 3.61 5.75
CA ARG A 102 -18.40 3.65 6.15
C ARG A 102 -19.26 2.71 5.29
N LYS A 103 -19.12 2.75 3.96
CA LYS A 103 -19.88 1.87 3.04
C LYS A 103 -19.59 0.39 3.27
N GLN A 104 -18.37 0.06 3.67
CA GLN A 104 -17.96 -1.32 3.94
C GLN A 104 -18.24 -1.78 5.38
N GLY A 105 -18.84 -0.92 6.22
CA GLY A 105 -19.15 -1.26 7.62
C GLY A 105 -17.90 -1.41 8.50
N ILE A 106 -16.78 -0.81 8.10
CA ILE A 106 -15.53 -0.88 8.84
C ILE A 106 -15.46 0.26 9.83
N THR A 107 -15.51 -0.07 11.12
CA THR A 107 -15.21 0.88 12.20
C THR A 107 -13.72 1.21 12.16
N ALA A 108 -13.39 2.41 11.69
CA ALA A 108 -12.02 2.89 11.57
C ALA A 108 -11.82 4.12 12.45
N GLY A 109 -10.94 4.01 13.43
CA GLY A 109 -10.51 5.15 14.23
C GLY A 109 -9.48 6.03 13.49
N PRO A 110 -8.97 7.08 14.16
CA PRO A 110 -8.07 8.05 13.53
C PRO A 110 -6.81 7.42 12.92
N ALA A 111 -6.22 6.40 13.55
CA ALA A 111 -5.02 5.77 13.04
C ALA A 111 -5.32 4.96 11.77
N THR A 112 -6.41 4.19 11.77
CA THR A 112 -6.86 3.40 10.60
C THR A 112 -7.19 4.30 9.42
N GLN A 113 -7.90 5.41 9.66
CA GLN A 113 -8.23 6.37 8.61
C GLN A 113 -6.97 7.00 7.99
N ASN A 114 -5.99 7.39 8.82
CA ASN A 114 -4.73 7.94 8.34
C ASN A 114 -3.89 6.92 7.56
N TYR A 115 -3.76 5.70 8.07
CA TYR A 115 -3.07 4.61 7.37
C TYR A 115 -3.68 4.37 5.99
N MET A 116 -5.01 4.37 5.92
CA MET A 116 -5.73 4.23 4.67
C MET A 116 -5.51 5.41 3.73
N ALA A 117 -5.60 6.65 4.21
CA ALA A 117 -5.37 7.84 3.40
C ALA A 117 -3.95 7.88 2.81
N VAL A 118 -2.92 7.49 3.57
CA VAL A 118 -1.54 7.38 3.09
C VAL A 118 -1.39 6.28 2.04
N THR A 119 -1.97 5.11 2.30
CA THR A 119 -1.93 3.98 1.34
C THR A 119 -2.60 4.36 0.02
N GLN A 120 -3.75 5.04 0.09
CA GLN A 120 -4.50 5.47 -1.10
C GLN A 120 -3.88 6.68 -1.80
N ALA A 121 -3.18 7.56 -1.10
CA ALA A 121 -2.48 8.69 -1.73
C ALA A 121 -1.41 8.24 -2.75
N ARG A 122 -0.92 7.01 -2.63
CA ARG A 122 0.08 6.41 -3.52
C ARG A 122 -0.52 5.71 -4.73
N LEU A 123 -1.79 5.31 -4.67
CA LEU A 123 -2.45 4.52 -5.71
C LEU A 123 -3.22 5.41 -6.69
N PRO A 124 -3.15 5.12 -8.00
CA PRO A 124 -3.92 5.86 -9.01
C PRO A 124 -5.40 5.46 -9.04
N ASP A 125 -5.71 4.24 -8.61
CA ASP A 125 -7.07 3.69 -8.59
C ASP A 125 -7.80 3.99 -7.28
N GLY A 126 -9.13 3.89 -7.34
CA GLY A 126 -10.04 4.15 -6.22
C GLY A 126 -9.70 3.32 -4.97
N PRO A 127 -10.23 3.72 -3.81
CA PRO A 127 -9.76 3.19 -2.55
C PRO A 127 -10.08 1.69 -2.41
N VAL A 128 -9.07 0.91 -2.03
CA VAL A 128 -9.17 -0.53 -1.75
C VAL A 128 -8.75 -0.78 -0.30
N VAL A 129 -9.56 -1.50 0.46
CA VAL A 129 -9.21 -1.87 1.84
C VAL A 129 -8.13 -2.96 1.83
N PRO A 130 -6.94 -2.70 2.39
CA PRO A 130 -5.90 -3.71 2.51
C PRO A 130 -6.31 -4.79 3.51
N ASN A 131 -6.26 -6.05 3.11
CA ASN A 131 -6.37 -7.19 4.02
C ASN A 131 -4.96 -7.68 4.42
N ASN A 132 -4.23 -6.85 5.16
CA ASN A 132 -2.89 -7.20 5.63
C ASN A 132 -2.78 -7.06 7.17
N THR A 133 -1.73 -7.65 7.73
CA THR A 133 -1.51 -7.67 9.18
C THR A 133 -1.30 -6.28 9.77
N THR A 134 -0.72 -5.35 9.02
CA THR A 134 -0.54 -3.95 9.44
C THR A 134 -1.89 -3.26 9.62
N PHE A 135 -2.81 -3.42 8.67
CA PHE A 135 -4.15 -2.86 8.76
C PHE A 135 -4.91 -3.35 10.00
N GLN A 136 -4.86 -4.66 10.26
CA GLN A 136 -5.48 -5.26 11.44
C GLN A 136 -4.84 -4.76 12.75
N ARG A 137 -3.51 -4.61 12.78
CA ARG A 137 -2.80 -4.05 13.94
C ARG A 137 -3.19 -2.60 14.21
N VAL A 138 -3.31 -1.77 13.18
CA VAL A 138 -3.73 -0.37 13.33
C VAL A 138 -5.18 -0.27 13.82
N GLN A 139 -6.08 -1.12 13.33
CA GLN A 139 -7.44 -1.23 13.88
C GLN A 139 -7.45 -1.63 15.36
N HIS A 140 -6.56 -2.54 15.76
CA HIS A 140 -6.43 -2.93 17.17
C HIS A 140 -5.97 -1.75 18.03
N VAL A 141 -5.03 -0.93 17.55
CA VAL A 141 -4.60 0.29 18.24
C VAL A 141 -5.76 1.26 18.43
N ASP A 142 -6.55 1.51 17.38
CA ASP A 142 -7.74 2.37 17.50
C ASP A 142 -8.75 1.83 18.52
N THR A 143 -8.97 0.50 18.52
CA THR A 143 -9.88 -0.16 19.46
C THR A 143 -9.39 0.01 20.90
N ARG A 144 -8.08 -0.17 21.13
CA ARG A 144 -7.46 0.03 22.45
C ARG A 144 -7.51 1.48 22.88
N GLN A 145 -7.26 2.42 21.98
CA GLN A 145 -7.35 3.85 22.29
C GLN A 145 -8.78 4.23 22.68
N ALA A 146 -9.78 3.79 21.93
CA ALA A 146 -11.19 4.03 22.25
C ALA A 146 -11.57 3.45 23.62
N ALA A 147 -11.06 2.26 23.96
CA ALA A 147 -11.29 1.66 25.28
C ALA A 147 -10.62 2.47 26.41
N ILE A 148 -9.40 2.96 26.19
CA ILE A 148 -8.70 3.84 27.14
C ILE A 148 -9.46 5.15 27.32
N ASP A 149 -9.85 5.80 26.23
CA ASP A 149 -10.57 7.07 26.26
C ASP A 149 -11.92 6.91 26.98
N SER A 150 -12.63 5.80 26.75
CA SER A 150 -13.88 5.47 27.44
C SER A 150 -13.65 5.25 28.94
N ALA A 151 -12.63 4.46 29.31
CA ALA A 151 -12.28 4.22 30.71
C ALA A 151 -11.83 5.51 31.42
N MET A 152 -11.14 6.41 30.72
CA MET A 152 -10.78 7.73 31.25
C MET A 152 -12.01 8.61 31.44
N GLN A 153 -12.96 8.61 30.50
CA GLN A 153 -14.21 9.38 30.64
C GLN A 153 -15.08 8.85 31.79
N GLU A 154 -15.21 7.54 31.93
CA GLU A 154 -15.89 6.89 33.06
C GLU A 154 -15.18 7.20 34.39
N GLY A 155 -13.86 7.07 34.42
CA GLY A 155 -13.03 7.41 35.57
C GLY A 155 -13.13 8.88 35.97
N GLN A 156 -13.20 9.80 34.99
CA GLN A 156 -13.38 11.23 35.24
C GLN A 156 -14.77 11.53 35.82
N GLN A 157 -15.83 10.88 35.31
CA GLN A 157 -17.18 11.04 35.84
C GLN A 157 -17.30 10.50 37.27
N VAL A 158 -16.68 9.35 37.56
CA VAL A 158 -16.63 8.76 38.91
C VAL A 158 -15.75 9.58 39.86
N ALA A 159 -14.59 10.06 39.42
CA ALA A 159 -13.70 10.92 40.21
C ALA A 159 -14.32 12.30 40.52
N THR A 160 -15.22 12.77 39.66
CA THR A 160 -16.00 13.99 39.93
C THR A 160 -17.05 13.77 41.01
N ALA A 161 -17.49 12.52 41.22
CA ALA A 161 -18.49 12.12 42.21
C ALA A 161 -17.91 11.52 43.52
N GLU A 162 -16.62 11.16 43.56
CA GLU A 162 -15.97 10.51 44.72
C GLU A 162 -15.65 11.47 45.87
N CYS A 163 -16.69 11.95 46.54
CA CYS A 163 -16.60 12.52 47.87
C CYS A 163 -16.37 11.41 48.91
N HIS A 164 -15.29 11.51 49.68
CA HIS A 164 -14.93 10.54 50.71
C HIS A 164 -14.92 11.16 52.10
N LEU A 165 -15.34 10.38 53.10
CA LEU A 165 -15.21 10.77 54.51
C LEU A 165 -13.74 10.60 54.95
N VAL A 166 -13.07 11.71 55.24
CA VAL A 166 -11.69 11.73 55.73
C VAL A 166 -11.70 12.18 57.19
N ARG A 167 -10.85 11.57 58.02
CA ARG A 167 -10.61 12.01 59.40
C ARG A 167 -9.34 12.85 59.44
N VAL A 168 -9.47 14.10 59.85
CA VAL A 168 -8.36 15.06 60.00
C VAL A 168 -8.32 15.59 61.42
N LYS A 169 -7.13 15.95 61.91
CA LYS A 169 -6.97 16.59 63.23
C LYS A 169 -6.93 18.10 63.07
N ILE A 170 -7.87 18.80 63.71
CA ILE A 170 -7.90 20.25 63.80
C ILE A 170 -7.66 20.63 65.26
N GLN A 171 -6.58 21.35 65.55
CA GLN A 171 -6.18 21.73 66.91
C GLN A 171 -6.11 20.51 67.88
N GLY A 172 -5.67 19.36 67.37
CA GLY A 172 -5.55 18.12 68.15
C GLY A 172 -6.83 17.27 68.25
N VAL A 173 -8.00 17.82 67.87
CA VAL A 173 -9.28 17.11 67.89
C VAL A 173 -9.53 16.42 66.54
N PRO A 174 -9.86 15.11 66.50
CA PRO A 174 -10.21 14.42 65.27
C PRO A 174 -11.60 14.85 64.79
N VAL A 175 -11.68 15.38 63.57
CA VAL A 175 -12.92 15.79 62.89
C VAL A 175 -13.07 14.96 61.63
N ALA A 176 -14.26 14.39 61.41
CA ALA A 176 -14.60 13.72 60.17
C ALA A 176 -15.25 14.73 59.21
N MET A 177 -14.73 14.82 57.98
CA MET A 177 -15.27 15.71 56.94
C MET A 177 -15.34 15.00 55.60
N VAL A 178 -16.34 15.33 54.80
CA VAL A 178 -16.49 14.83 53.43
C VAL A 178 -15.68 15.72 52.51
N VAL A 179 -14.74 15.13 51.78
CA VAL A 179 -13.82 15.87 50.90
C VAL A 179 -13.76 15.17 49.55
N LYS A 180 -13.66 15.98 48.48
CA LYS A 180 -13.45 15.46 47.13
C LYS A 180 -12.01 14.99 46.99
N ILE A 181 -11.81 13.76 46.53
CA ILE A 181 -10.46 13.18 46.41
C ILE A 181 -9.59 13.92 45.37
N SER A 182 -10.19 14.50 44.33
CA SER A 182 -9.47 15.33 43.35
C SER A 182 -8.74 16.50 44.02
N ASP A 183 -9.38 17.14 44.99
CA ASP A 183 -8.86 18.36 45.61
C ASP A 183 -7.70 18.01 46.55
N ILE A 184 -7.81 16.86 47.24
CA ILE A 184 -6.71 16.30 48.05
C ILE A 184 -5.53 15.91 47.15
N ARG A 185 -5.78 15.22 46.02
CA ARG A 185 -4.71 14.85 45.08
C ARG A 185 -4.00 16.07 44.52
N SER A 186 -4.75 17.08 44.10
CA SER A 186 -4.19 18.35 43.62
C SER A 186 -3.35 19.05 44.69
N ALA A 187 -3.81 19.08 45.95
CA ALA A 187 -3.06 19.67 47.06
C ALA A 187 -1.76 18.90 47.38
N LEU A 188 -1.75 17.57 47.13
CA LEU A 188 -0.60 16.70 47.37
C LEU A 188 0.29 16.50 46.13
N GLY A 189 -0.04 17.10 44.97
CA GLY A 189 0.68 16.89 43.72
C GLY A 189 0.58 15.46 43.15
N LEU A 190 -0.48 14.73 43.49
CA LEU A 190 -0.72 13.36 43.02
C LEU A 190 -1.48 13.35 41.69
N PRO A 191 -1.25 12.35 40.82
CA PRO A 191 -1.99 12.22 39.57
C PRO A 191 -3.47 11.87 39.79
N ASP A 192 -4.31 12.29 38.85
CA ASP A 192 -5.77 12.06 38.90
C ASP A 192 -6.20 10.63 38.57
N TYR A 193 -5.26 9.76 38.17
CA TYR A 193 -5.49 8.33 37.97
C TYR A 193 -5.07 7.52 39.21
N SER A 194 -5.67 6.34 39.36
CA SER A 194 -5.31 5.41 40.44
C SER A 194 -3.86 4.93 40.27
N LEU A 195 -3.06 5.06 41.32
CA LEU A 195 -1.70 4.49 41.38
C LEU A 195 -1.71 2.97 41.62
N ARG A 196 -2.88 2.34 41.80
CA ARG A 196 -2.97 0.89 41.92
C ARG A 196 -2.65 0.28 40.56
N TYR A 197 -1.55 -0.46 40.52
CA TYR A 197 -1.25 -1.32 39.39
C TYR A 197 -2.38 -2.36 39.24
N HIS A 198 -3.04 -2.39 38.08
CA HIS A 198 -3.95 -3.48 37.73
C HIS A 198 -3.11 -4.75 37.56
N PHE A 199 -3.01 -5.57 38.61
CA PHE A 199 -2.51 -6.92 38.47
C PHE A 199 -3.60 -7.71 37.75
N GLU A 200 -3.46 -7.90 36.43
CA GLU A 200 -4.26 -8.91 35.75
C GLU A 200 -3.97 -10.25 36.44
N SER A 201 -5.00 -10.82 37.08
CA SER A 201 -4.89 -12.18 37.59
C SER A 201 -4.51 -13.06 36.40
N PRO A 202 -3.47 -13.91 36.50
CA PRO A 202 -3.10 -14.78 35.39
C PRO A 202 -4.35 -15.53 34.95
N GLN A 203 -4.72 -15.43 33.67
CA GLN A 203 -5.79 -16.22 33.10
C GLN A 203 -5.48 -17.68 33.44
N ARG A 204 -6.28 -18.28 34.32
CA ARG A 204 -6.24 -19.73 34.57
C ARG A 204 -6.57 -20.39 33.24
N PHE A 205 -5.54 -20.87 32.53
CA PHE A 205 -5.73 -21.85 31.47
C PHE A 205 -6.37 -23.08 32.11
N PRO A 206 -7.59 -23.49 31.73
CA PRO A 206 -8.10 -24.78 32.14
C PRO A 206 -7.40 -25.80 31.24
N HIS A 207 -6.66 -26.72 31.86
CA HIS A 207 -6.11 -27.98 31.36
C HIS A 207 -4.61 -28.12 31.64
N LEU A 208 -4.29 -28.53 32.86
CA LEU A 208 -3.37 -29.65 33.02
C LEU A 208 -3.80 -30.44 34.25
N LEU A 209 -4.28 -31.65 33.99
CA LEU A 209 -4.62 -32.66 34.99
C LEU A 209 -3.43 -32.86 35.94
N LEU A 210 -3.73 -32.81 37.23
CA LEU A 210 -2.95 -33.43 38.28
C LEU A 210 -2.86 -34.94 38.01
N LEU A 211 -1.65 -35.43 37.74
CA LEU A 211 -1.26 -36.81 38.01
C LEU A 211 0.14 -36.77 38.62
N ALA A 212 0.18 -36.95 39.94
CA ALA A 212 1.28 -37.65 40.60
C ALA A 212 0.66 -38.32 41.83
N THR A 213 0.62 -39.65 41.73
CA THR A 213 0.34 -40.66 42.76
C THR A 213 1.14 -40.46 44.02
#